data_AF-A0A354X2A0-F1
#
_entry.id   AF-A0A354X2A0-F1
#
_cell.length_a   1.000
_cell.length_b   1.000
_cell.length_c   1.000
_cell.angle_alpha   90.00
_cell.angle_beta   90.00
_cell.angle_gamma   90.00
#
_symmetry.space_group_name_H-M   'P 1'
#
loop_
_entity.id
_entity.type
_entity.pdbx_description
1 polymer ?
#
loop_
_entity_poly.entity_id
_entity_poly.type
_entity_poly.pdbx_seq_one_letter_code
_entity_poly.pdbx_strand_id
1 'polypeptide(L)'
;MSANPAFKIDVDSVLKSKAPKIYKKIPRFFVNYLKRTLHQDDINGIIERNEDKTGVEFMKALVDNEFKLTLRIHGEENIPDQGKFIFASN
;
A
#
# COMPACT_ATOMS: atom_id res chain seq x y z
N MET A 1 -10.14 7.83 23.72
CA MET A 1 -9.20 7.44 22.65
C MET A 1 -10.03 7.15 21.41
N SER A 2 -10.07 8.10 20.49
CA SER A 2 -10.85 7.97 19.26
C SER A 2 -10.12 6.96 18.38
N ALA A 3 -10.64 5.73 18.29
CA ALA A 3 -10.15 4.76 17.33
C ALA A 3 -10.33 5.37 15.93
N ASN A 4 -9.23 5.79 15.31
CA ASN A 4 -9.25 6.08 13.89
C ASN A 4 -9.55 4.75 13.22
N PRO A 5 -10.62 4.62 12.43
CA PRO A 5 -10.91 3.36 11.77
C PRO A 5 -9.67 3.00 10.94
N ALA A 6 -9.11 1.80 11.19
CA ALA A 6 -7.97 1.29 10.45
C ALA A 6 -8.21 1.53 8.95
N PHE A 7 -7.24 2.16 8.29
CA PHE A 7 -7.35 2.50 6.88
C PHE A 7 -7.59 1.21 6.07
N LYS A 8 -8.76 1.09 5.46
CA LYS A 8 -9.12 -0.05 4.62
C LYS A 8 -9.35 0.41 3.19
N ILE A 9 -8.75 -0.31 2.26
CA ILE A 9 -9.01 -0.15 0.83
C ILE A 9 -10.40 -0.70 0.54
N ASP A 10 -11.26 0.15 0.00
CA ASP A 10 -12.57 -0.22 -0.53
C ASP A 10 -12.75 0.31 -1.95
N VAL A 11 -12.54 -0.57 -2.92
CA VAL A 11 -12.69 -0.30 -4.35
C VAL A 11 -14.11 0.16 -4.68
N ASP A 12 -15.14 -0.32 -3.98
CA ASP A 12 -16.54 0.08 -4.25
C ASP A 12 -16.75 1.55 -3.88
N SER A 13 -16.27 1.95 -2.70
CA SER A 13 -16.34 3.33 -2.22
C SER A 13 -15.49 4.28 -3.07
N VAL A 14 -14.31 3.86 -3.51
CA VAL A 14 -13.44 4.64 -4.42
C VAL A 14 -14.09 4.84 -5.80
N LEU A 15 -14.71 3.80 -6.37
CA LEU A 15 -15.41 3.93 -7.66
C LEU A 15 -16.65 4.83 -7.55
N LYS A 16 -17.41 4.73 -6.45
CA LYS A 16 -18.54 5.63 -6.17
C LYS A 16 -18.11 7.09 -6.08
N SER A 17 -17.00 7.37 -5.40
CA SER A 17 -16.53 8.75 -5.19
C SER A 17 -15.90 9.35 -6.44
N LYS A 18 -15.05 8.60 -7.16
CA LYS A 18 -14.35 9.11 -8.35
C LYS A 18 -15.21 9.14 -9.61
N ALA A 19 -16.17 8.23 -9.75
CA ALA A 19 -16.97 8.10 -10.97
C ALA A 19 -18.46 7.81 -10.71
N PRO A 20 -19.18 8.65 -9.94
CA PRO A 20 -20.55 8.38 -9.51
C PRO A 20 -21.56 8.16 -10.65
N LYS A 21 -21.38 8.87 -11.78
CA LYS A 21 -22.25 8.74 -12.97
C LYS A 21 -22.09 7.39 -13.69
N ILE A 22 -20.87 6.86 -13.67
CA ILE A 22 -20.51 5.60 -14.36
C ILE A 22 -20.76 4.43 -13.41
N TYR A 23 -20.51 4.59 -12.11
CA TYR A 23 -20.64 3.55 -11.09
C TYR A 23 -21.97 2.79 -11.18
N LYS A 24 -23.10 3.51 -11.34
CA LYS A 24 -24.44 2.90 -11.48
C LYS A 24 -24.60 2.00 -12.70
N LYS A 25 -23.74 2.15 -13.71
CA LYS A 25 -23.73 1.36 -14.95
C LYS A 25 -22.70 0.23 -14.91
N ILE A 26 -21.81 0.20 -13.92
CA ILE A 26 -20.77 -0.84 -13.81
C ILE A 26 -21.44 -2.13 -13.30
N PRO A 27 -21.35 -3.24 -14.05
CA PRO A 27 -21.84 -4.52 -13.56
C PRO A 27 -21.11 -4.97 -12.30
N ARG A 28 -21.83 -5.61 -11.35
CA ARG A 28 -21.23 -6.04 -10.07
C ARG A 28 -20.06 -7.01 -10.25
N PHE A 29 -20.10 -7.87 -11.27
CA PHE A 29 -19.01 -8.81 -11.55
C PHE A 29 -17.70 -8.08 -11.90
N PHE A 30 -17.77 -6.91 -12.54
CA PHE A 30 -16.58 -6.13 -12.87
C PHE A 30 -15.94 -5.53 -11.62
N VAL A 31 -16.74 -5.01 -10.70
CA VAL A 31 -16.25 -4.54 -9.39
C VAL A 31 -15.61 -5.70 -8.61
N ASN A 32 -16.24 -6.87 -8.60
CA ASN A 32 -15.68 -8.06 -7.96
C ASN A 32 -14.37 -8.53 -8.63
N TYR A 33 -14.29 -8.46 -9.96
CA TYR A 33 -13.06 -8.72 -10.70
C TYR A 33 -11.95 -7.77 -10.27
N LEU A 34 -12.21 -6.45 -10.21
CA LEU A 34 -11.22 -5.46 -9.75
C LEU A 34 -10.75 -5.74 -8.33
N LYS A 35 -11.66 -6.05 -7.39
CA LYS A 35 -11.31 -6.40 -6.01
C LYS A 35 -10.37 -7.60 -5.93
N ARG A 36 -10.61 -8.63 -6.76
CA ARG A 36 -9.75 -9.82 -6.86
C ARG A 36 -8.41 -9.51 -7.49
N THR A 37 -8.38 -8.82 -8.62
CA THR A 37 -7.13 -8.47 -9.33
C THR A 37 -6.22 -7.58 -8.47
N LEU A 38 -6.81 -6.64 -7.73
CA LEU A 38 -6.07 -5.80 -6.79
C LEU A 38 -5.74 -6.51 -5.48
N HIS A 39 -6.20 -7.75 -5.26
CA HIS A 39 -6.02 -8.48 -4.01
C HIS A 39 -6.41 -7.63 -2.78
N GLN A 40 -7.56 -6.94 -2.87
CA GLN A 40 -7.99 -5.96 -1.87
C GLN A 40 -7.96 -6.54 -0.45
N ASP A 41 -8.42 -7.79 -0.29
CA ASP A 41 -8.50 -8.46 1.00
C ASP A 41 -7.10 -8.76 1.55
N ASP A 42 -6.15 -9.15 0.70
CA ASP A 42 -4.76 -9.39 1.10
C ASP A 42 -4.07 -8.08 1.50
N ILE A 43 -4.26 -7.01 0.72
CA ILE A 43 -3.72 -5.69 1.06
C ILE A 43 -4.29 -5.18 2.38
N ASN A 44 -5.60 -5.32 2.58
CA ASN A 44 -6.22 -4.94 3.85
C ASN A 44 -5.67 -5.79 5.01
N GLY A 45 -5.43 -7.08 4.79
CA GLY A 45 -4.78 -7.94 5.79
C GLY A 45 -3.35 -7.50 6.12
N ILE A 46 -2.56 -7.07 5.11
CA ILE A 46 -1.21 -6.51 5.31
C ILE A 46 -1.28 -5.22 6.15
N ILE A 47 -2.20 -4.32 5.82
CA ILE A 47 -2.37 -3.05 6.54
C ILE A 47 -2.77 -3.33 8.00
N GLU A 48 -3.70 -4.24 8.24
CA GLU A 48 -4.18 -4.60 9.57
C GLU A 48 -3.07 -5.24 10.43
N ARG A 49 -2.23 -6.12 9.86
CA ARG A 49 -1.09 -6.73 10.57
C ARG A 49 0.05 -5.76 10.91
N ASN A 50 0.06 -4.58 10.29
CA ASN A 50 1.11 -3.58 10.45
C ASN A 50 0.53 -2.21 10.85
N GLU A 51 -0.66 -2.19 11.47
CA GLU A 51 -1.36 -0.95 11.85
C GLU A 51 -0.60 -0.10 12.88
N ASP A 52 0.28 -0.73 13.65
CA ASP A 52 1.12 -0.15 14.68
C ASP A 52 2.42 0.46 14.11
N LYS A 53 2.76 0.16 12.85
CA LYS A 53 4.02 0.58 12.22
C LYS A 53 3.79 1.74 11.27
N THR A 54 4.74 2.68 11.24
CA THR A 54 4.68 3.85 10.35
C THR A 54 6.01 4.13 9.66
N GLY A 55 5.96 4.86 8.54
CA GLY A 55 7.16 5.31 7.81
C GLY A 55 8.13 4.18 7.47
N VAL A 56 9.39 4.32 7.89
CA VAL A 56 10.47 3.35 7.60
C VAL A 56 10.21 1.98 8.23
N GLU A 57 9.58 1.92 9.41
CA GLU A 57 9.29 0.65 10.10
C GLU A 57 8.23 -0.16 9.36
N PHE A 58 7.22 0.51 8.82
CA PHE A 58 6.22 -0.12 7.95
C PHE A 58 6.89 -0.67 6.68
N MET A 59 7.72 0.12 6.02
CA MET A 59 8.43 -0.32 4.80
C MET A 59 9.34 -1.52 5.06
N LYS A 60 10.09 -1.54 6.17
CA LYS A 60 10.89 -2.71 6.56
C LYS A 60 10.02 -3.94 6.79
N ALA A 61 8.91 -3.79 7.51
CA ALA A 61 8.00 -4.91 7.76
C ALA A 61 7.42 -5.48 6.46
N LEU A 62 7.12 -4.63 5.47
CA LEU A 62 6.69 -5.08 4.15
C LEU A 62 7.77 -5.91 3.44
N VAL A 63 9.01 -5.42 3.40
CA VAL A 63 10.15 -6.10 2.75
C VAL A 63 10.42 -7.44 3.42
N ASP A 64 10.54 -7.46 4.74
CA ASP A 64 11.05 -8.60 5.50
C ASP A 64 9.97 -9.67 5.73
N ASN A 65 8.76 -9.26 6.09
CA ASN A 65 7.74 -10.17 6.62
C ASN A 65 6.61 -10.46 5.62
N GLU A 66 6.19 -9.46 4.82
CA GLU A 66 5.02 -9.61 3.93
C GLU A 66 5.42 -10.11 2.55
N PHE A 67 6.42 -9.47 1.92
CA PHE A 67 6.82 -9.76 0.55
C PHE A 67 8.08 -10.62 0.44
N LYS A 68 8.81 -10.83 1.55
CA LYS A 68 10.04 -11.64 1.63
C LYS A 68 11.03 -11.27 0.52
N LEU A 69 11.24 -9.97 0.32
CA LEU A 69 12.07 -9.46 -0.75
C LEU A 69 13.54 -9.61 -0.40
N THR A 70 14.36 -9.99 -1.38
CA THR A 70 15.82 -9.90 -1.27
C THR A 70 16.28 -8.60 -1.90
N LEU A 71 16.65 -7.62 -1.07
CA LEU A 71 17.18 -6.35 -1.56
C LEU A 71 18.63 -6.52 -2.00
N ARG A 72 18.94 -6.05 -3.21
CA ARG A 72 20.31 -5.92 -3.71
C ARG A 72 20.60 -4.44 -3.90
N ILE A 73 21.49 -3.92 -3.07
CA ILE A 73 21.90 -2.52 -3.11
C ILE A 73 23.13 -2.42 -4.01
N HIS A 74 23.12 -1.44 -4.92
CA HIS A 74 24.21 -1.17 -5.85
C HIS A 74 24.63 0.29 -5.70
N GLY A 75 25.94 0.56 -5.68
CA GLY A 75 26.45 1.92 -5.60
C GLY A 75 26.44 2.53 -4.19
N GLU A 76 26.35 1.70 -3.15
CA GLU A 76 26.41 2.13 -1.74
C GLU A 76 27.74 2.83 -1.44
N GLU A 77 28.82 2.43 -2.11
CA GLU A 77 30.14 3.04 -2.04
C GLU A 77 30.19 4.52 -2.49
N ASN A 78 29.17 4.98 -3.22
CA ASN A 78 29.07 6.38 -3.65
C ASN A 78 28.42 7.28 -2.60
N ILE A 79 27.90 6.71 -1.50
CA ILE A 79 27.26 7.45 -0.42
C ILE A 79 28.34 7.88 0.57
N PRO A 80 28.60 9.19 0.75
CA PRO A 80 29.59 9.63 1.71
C PRO A 80 29.16 9.33 3.16
N ASP A 81 30.12 9.00 4.03
CA ASP A 81 29.85 8.62 5.44
C ASP A 81 29.17 9.71 6.28
N GLN A 82 29.28 10.99 5.85
CA GLN A 82 28.75 12.13 6.58
C GLN A 82 28.07 13.13 5.65
N GLY A 83 26.94 13.67 6.12
CA GLY A 83 26.17 14.67 5.39
C GLY A 83 24.68 14.47 5.55
N LYS A 84 23.89 15.36 4.94
CA LYS A 84 22.44 15.17 4.76
C LYS A 84 22.19 14.85 3.30
N PHE A 85 21.61 13.69 3.05
CA PHE A 85 21.33 13.21 1.70
C PHE A 85 19.83 13.13 1.47
N ILE A 86 19.39 13.51 0.29
CA ILE A 86 18.03 13.30 -0.19
C ILE A 86 18.12 12.28 -1.30
N PHE A 87 17.50 11.12 -1.08
CA PHE A 87 17.39 10.07 -2.08
C PHE A 87 16.06 10.23 -2.79
N ALA A 88 16.10 10.62 -4.06
CA ALA A 88 14.92 10.74 -4.90
C ALA A 88 14.67 9.40 -5.63
N SER A 89 13.42 8.95 -5.64
CA SER A 89 12.96 7.77 -6.36
C SER A 89 11.65 8.11 -7.10
N ASN A 90 11.44 7.51 -8.27
CA ASN A 90 10.25 7.64 -9.12
C ASN A 90 9.48 6.32 -9.10
#